data_AF-A0A2A2QDZ9-F1
#
_entry.id   AF-A0A2A2QDZ9-F1
#
_cell.length_a   1.000
_cell.length_b   1.000
_cell.length_c   1.000
_cell.angle_alpha   90.00
_cell.angle_beta   90.00
_cell.angle_gamma   90.00
#
_symmetry.space_group_name_H-M   'P 1'
#
loop_
_entity.id
_entity.type
_entity.pdbx_description
1 polymer ?
#
loop_
_entity_poly.entity_id
_entity_poly.type
_entity_poly.pdbx_seq_one_letter_code
_entity_poly.pdbx_strand_id
1 'polypeptide(L)'
;MRLLSFLSDVEKSLIAESPVVDGGAWDSIRMVNFSHGLARLTLTPRPAADLPYPGGSIFLQAFVLADGSLCLKANLSWKGSEAFPVIAVYSTPNTNWKLESSRVASAWLEGPPAMATITPAETDAGLRPLAMATG
;
A
#
# COMPACT_ATOMS: atom_id res chain seq x y z
N MET A 1 8.35 -13.82 9.06
CA MET A 1 8.82 -12.42 8.96
C MET A 1 8.19 -11.62 10.11
N ARG A 2 8.87 -10.59 10.64
CA ARG A 2 8.35 -9.73 11.72
C ARG A 2 7.92 -8.38 11.16
N LEU A 3 6.74 -7.88 11.56
CA LEU A 3 6.17 -6.62 11.07
C LEU A 3 7.13 -5.43 11.15
N LEU A 4 7.84 -5.28 12.27
CA LEU A 4 8.79 -4.19 12.48
C LEU A 4 9.99 -4.26 11.53
N SER A 5 10.46 -5.47 11.22
CA SER A 5 11.58 -5.67 10.29
C SER A 5 11.18 -5.22 8.89
N PHE A 6 10.00 -5.61 8.43
CA PHE A 6 9.50 -5.18 7.12
C PHE A 6 9.24 -3.67 7.05
N LEU A 7 8.65 -3.07 8.09
CA LEU A 7 8.51 -1.61 8.15
C LEU A 7 9.86 -0.90 8.05
N SER A 8 10.88 -1.45 8.71
CA SER A 8 12.24 -0.91 8.66
C SER A 8 12.87 -1.08 7.28
N ASP A 9 12.61 -2.18 6.60
CA ASP A 9 13.10 -2.44 5.25
C ASP A 9 12.40 -1.51 4.23
N VAL A 10 11.09 -1.28 4.37
CA VAL A 10 10.35 -0.28 3.56
C VAL A 10 10.97 1.11 3.73
N GLU A 11 11.24 1.54 4.97
CA GLU A 11 11.85 2.85 5.20
C GLU A 11 13.26 2.97 4.64
N LYS A 12 14.08 1.93 4.74
CA LYS A 12 15.41 1.93 4.13
C LYS A 12 15.32 2.03 2.61
N SER A 13 14.39 1.31 1.98
CA SER A 13 14.15 1.42 0.54
C SER A 13 13.69 2.83 0.16
N LEU A 14 12.79 3.45 0.93
CA LEU A 14 12.36 4.83 0.69
C LEU A 14 13.51 5.83 0.75
N ILE A 15 14.42 5.69 1.71
CA ILE A 15 15.60 6.57 1.83
C ILE A 15 16.56 6.33 0.65
N ALA A 16 16.77 5.08 0.25
CA ALA A 16 17.69 4.72 -0.83
C ALA A 16 17.21 5.15 -2.22
N GLU A 17 15.90 5.12 -2.46
CA GLU A 17 15.27 5.45 -3.74
C GLU A 17 14.87 6.94 -3.86
N SER A 18 15.00 7.69 -2.77
CA SER A 18 14.70 9.12 -2.73
C SER A 18 15.80 9.95 -3.41
N PRO A 19 15.47 11.08 -4.08
CA PRO A 19 16.47 11.99 -4.64
C PRO A 19 17.46 12.45 -3.56
N VAL A 20 18.74 12.54 -3.95
CA VAL A 20 19.89 12.77 -3.06
C VAL A 20 19.85 14.20 -2.52
N VAL A 21 19.30 14.34 -1.32
CA VAL A 21 19.51 15.49 -0.44
C VAL A 21 20.31 14.95 0.74
N ASP A 22 21.33 15.67 1.21
CA ASP A 22 22.12 15.24 2.38
C ASP A 22 21.18 14.93 3.56
N GLY A 23 21.11 13.65 3.97
CA GLY A 23 20.23 13.17 5.04
C GLY A 23 18.85 12.62 4.59
N GLY A 24 18.59 12.52 3.28
CA GLY A 24 17.37 11.95 2.71
C GLY A 24 16.22 12.97 2.60
N ALA A 25 15.28 12.74 1.68
CA ALA A 25 14.25 13.73 1.37
C ALA A 25 13.03 13.73 2.32
N TRP A 26 12.95 12.74 3.22
CA TRP A 26 11.79 12.49 4.07
C TRP A 26 12.15 12.48 5.56
N ASP A 27 11.30 13.09 6.37
CA ASP A 27 11.18 12.85 7.81
C ASP A 27 10.17 11.73 8.05
N SER A 28 10.61 10.66 8.72
CA SER A 28 9.80 9.46 9.00
C SER A 28 9.37 9.40 10.47
N ILE A 29 8.09 9.10 10.70
CA ILE A 29 7.55 8.78 12.03
C ILE A 29 6.91 7.40 11.99
N ARG A 30 7.37 6.50 12.87
CA ARG A 30 6.84 5.14 13.01
C ARG A 30 5.85 5.05 14.18
N MET A 31 4.74 4.40 13.95
CA MET A 31 3.82 3.93 15.00
C MET A 31 3.57 2.45 14.81
N VAL A 32 3.64 1.66 15.87
CA VAL A 32 3.44 0.20 15.81
C VAL A 32 2.54 -0.24 16.95
N ASN A 33 1.58 -1.11 16.62
CA ASN A 33 0.72 -1.77 17.57
C ASN A 33 0.86 -3.29 17.40
N PHE A 34 1.61 -3.92 18.29
CA PHE A 34 1.93 -5.34 18.22
C PHE A 34 0.74 -6.25 18.54
N SER A 35 -0.17 -5.84 19.42
CA SER A 35 -1.33 -6.68 19.78
C SER A 35 -2.31 -6.81 18.62
N HIS A 36 -2.32 -5.85 17.69
CA HIS A 36 -3.18 -5.86 16.51
C HIS A 36 -2.44 -6.09 15.20
N GLY A 37 -1.12 -6.30 15.23
CA GLY A 37 -0.32 -6.49 14.02
C GLY A 37 -0.34 -5.28 13.08
N LEU A 38 -0.46 -4.06 13.62
CA LEU A 38 -0.56 -2.83 12.85
C LEU A 38 0.73 -2.03 12.92
N ALA A 39 1.13 -1.42 11.82
CA ALA A 39 2.20 -0.44 11.77
C ALA A 39 1.85 0.69 10.81
N ARG A 40 2.32 1.89 11.11
CA ARG A 40 2.18 3.06 10.26
C ARG A 40 3.53 3.75 10.15
N LEU A 41 3.91 4.06 8.92
CA LEU A 41 5.02 4.96 8.59
C LEU A 41 4.41 6.24 8.03
N THR A 42 4.67 7.36 8.68
CA THR A 42 4.27 8.69 8.17
C THR A 42 5.50 9.38 7.61
N LEU A 43 5.38 9.94 6.41
CA LEU A 43 6.47 10.53 5.65
C LEU A 43 6.13 11.98 5.38
N THR A 44 6.99 12.88 5.86
CA THR A 44 6.85 14.33 5.65
C THR A 44 8.03 14.81 4.83
N PRO A 45 7.82 15.59 3.75
CA PRO A 45 8.92 16.12 2.97
C PRO A 45 9.77 17.05 3.85
N ARG A 46 11.09 16.90 3.80
CA ARG A 46 12.00 17.85 4.46
C ARG A 46 11.95 19.19 3.72
N PRO A 47 12.00 20.34 4.40
CA PRO A 47 11.99 21.66 3.74
C PRO A 47 13.11 21.88 2.71
N ALA A 48 14.24 21.18 2.85
CA ALA A 48 15.38 21.26 1.94
C ALA A 48 15.24 20.36 0.70
N ALA A 49 14.26 19.46 0.69
CA ALA A 49 13.98 18.59 -0.42
C ALA A 49 12.83 19.19 -1.22
N ASP A 50 13.15 19.85 -2.33
CA ASP A 50 12.17 20.41 -3.27
C ASP A 50 11.41 19.25 -3.97
N LEU A 51 10.51 18.62 -3.21
CA LEU A 51 9.75 17.46 -3.63
C LEU A 51 8.38 17.88 -4.14
N PRO A 52 7.91 17.31 -5.27
CA PRO A 52 6.59 17.62 -5.82
C PRO A 52 5.42 17.06 -4.98
N TYR A 53 5.70 16.29 -3.92
CA TYR A 53 4.67 15.60 -3.14
C TYR A 53 4.60 16.08 -1.68
N PRO A 54 3.40 16.38 -1.15
CA PRO A 54 3.21 16.99 0.18
C PRO A 54 3.39 16.03 1.39
N GLY A 55 3.88 14.81 1.17
CA GLY A 55 3.98 13.76 2.18
C GLY A 55 2.79 12.80 2.16
N GLY A 56 2.78 11.85 3.09
CA GLY A 56 1.78 10.78 3.12
C GLY A 56 2.04 9.74 4.19
N SER A 57 1.38 8.59 4.08
CA SER A 57 1.64 7.48 4.99
C SER A 57 1.47 6.12 4.35
N ILE A 58 2.22 5.15 4.87
CA ILE A 58 2.11 3.73 4.56
C ILE A 58 1.56 3.03 5.81
N PHE A 59 0.40 2.39 5.67
CA PHE A 59 -0.23 1.63 6.75
C PHE A 59 -0.13 0.13 6.47
N LEU A 60 0.56 -0.58 7.35
CA LEU A 60 0.77 -2.02 7.28
C LEU A 60 -0.12 -2.74 8.30
N GLN A 61 -0.74 -3.82 7.85
CA GLN A 61 -1.48 -4.75 8.69
C GLN A 61 -1.00 -6.18 8.41
N ALA A 62 -0.52 -6.86 9.43
CA ALA A 62 -0.13 -8.27 9.37
C ALA A 62 -1.22 -9.13 10.02
N PHE A 63 -1.63 -10.21 9.35
CA PHE A 63 -2.61 -11.16 9.85
C PHE A 63 -2.30 -12.57 9.34
N VAL A 64 -2.76 -13.58 10.08
CA VAL A 64 -2.62 -14.98 9.74
C VAL A 64 -3.86 -15.44 8.99
N LEU A 65 -3.67 -16.11 7.86
CA LEU A 65 -4.73 -16.68 7.04
C LEU A 65 -5.21 -18.02 7.61
N ALA A 66 -6.33 -18.53 7.09
CA ALA A 66 -6.93 -19.79 7.56
C ALA A 66 -6.01 -21.01 7.38
N ASP A 67 -5.07 -20.96 6.43
CA ASP A 67 -4.06 -21.98 6.17
C ASP A 67 -2.81 -21.84 7.08
N GLY A 68 -2.80 -20.87 7.99
CA GLY A 68 -1.66 -20.55 8.86
C GLY A 68 -0.59 -19.67 8.20
N SER A 69 -0.75 -19.32 6.93
CA SER A 69 0.19 -18.46 6.20
C SER A 69 0.06 -17.00 6.67
N LEU A 70 1.17 -16.26 6.67
CA LEU A 70 1.16 -14.84 6.98
C LEU A 70 0.75 -14.03 5.74
N CYS A 71 -0.14 -13.07 5.92
CA CYS A 71 -0.44 -12.04 4.93
C CYS A 71 -0.12 -10.65 5.49
N LEU A 72 0.46 -9.80 4.65
CA LEU A 72 0.71 -8.41 4.97
C LEU A 72 0.01 -7.52 3.95
N LYS A 73 -0.83 -6.61 4.45
CA LYS A 73 -1.55 -5.62 3.64
C LYS A 73 -0.92 -4.25 3.88
N ALA A 74 -0.39 -3.65 2.82
CA ALA A 74 0.10 -2.28 2.80
C ALA A 74 -0.94 -1.38 2.13
N ASN A 75 -1.38 -0.34 2.82
CA ASN A 75 -2.26 0.69 2.27
C ASN A 75 -1.43 1.96 2.11
N LEU A 76 -1.40 2.51 0.91
CA LEU A 76 -0.61 3.69 0.60
C LEU A 76 -1.52 4.91 0.59
N SER A 77 -1.01 6.03 1.07
CA SER A 77 -1.74 7.29 1.12
C SER A 77 -0.80 8.46 0.88
N TRP A 78 -1.31 9.48 0.21
CA TRP A 78 -0.62 10.73 -0.07
C TRP A 78 -1.51 11.88 0.37
N LYS A 79 -0.92 12.90 0.96
CA LYS A 79 -1.65 14.08 1.41
C LYS A 79 -2.26 14.79 0.20
N GLY A 80 -3.54 15.11 0.27
CA GLY A 80 -4.27 15.73 -0.85
C GLY A 80 -4.71 14.76 -1.95
N SER A 81 -4.55 13.44 -1.77
CA SER A 81 -5.10 12.41 -2.64
C SER A 81 -6.12 11.55 -1.90
N GLU A 82 -7.22 11.24 -2.58
CA GLU A 82 -8.24 10.27 -2.13
C GLU A 82 -7.85 8.83 -2.49
N ALA A 83 -6.77 8.63 -3.28
CA ALA A 83 -6.32 7.31 -3.68
C ALA A 83 -5.76 6.54 -2.48
N PHE A 84 -6.26 5.32 -2.29
CA PHE A 84 -5.86 4.43 -1.20
C PHE A 84 -5.52 3.02 -1.73
N PRO A 85 -4.52 2.90 -2.63
CA PRO A 85 -4.17 1.62 -3.22
C PRO A 85 -3.64 0.67 -2.15
N VAL A 86 -4.00 -0.59 -2.34
CA VAL A 86 -3.68 -1.68 -1.42
C VAL A 86 -2.74 -2.66 -2.11
N ILE A 87 -1.59 -2.90 -1.50
CA ILE A 87 -0.64 -3.94 -1.90
C ILE A 87 -0.73 -5.07 -0.87
N ALA A 88 -1.19 -6.23 -1.29
CA ALA A 88 -1.16 -7.44 -0.47
C ALA A 88 0.08 -8.28 -0.79
N VAL A 89 0.77 -8.73 0.26
CA VAL A 89 1.95 -9.59 0.21
C VAL A 89 1.61 -10.88 0.95
N TYR A 90 1.59 -11.98 0.21
CA TYR A 90 1.26 -13.30 0.74
C TYR A 90 2.54 -14.09 1.00
N SER A 91 2.65 -14.68 2.18
CA SER A 91 3.77 -15.55 2.53
C SER A 91 3.67 -16.87 1.78
N THR A 92 4.40 -16.98 0.68
CA THR A 92 4.65 -18.24 -0.04
C THR A 92 6.07 -18.75 0.26
N PRO A 93 6.38 -20.05 0.02
CA PRO A 93 7.73 -20.58 0.24
C PRO A 93 8.86 -19.84 -0.50
N ASN A 94 8.53 -19.17 -1.62
CA ASN A 94 9.48 -18.43 -2.45
C ASN A 94 9.43 -16.91 -2.20
N THR A 95 8.73 -16.45 -1.17
CA THR A 95 8.54 -15.00 -0.94
C THR A 95 9.83 -14.34 -0.48
N ASN A 96 10.28 -13.36 -1.27
CA ASN A 96 11.41 -12.51 -0.90
C ASN A 96 10.91 -11.21 -0.24
N TRP A 97 10.85 -11.22 1.09
CA TRP A 97 10.35 -10.09 1.88
C TRP A 97 11.07 -8.76 1.64
N LYS A 98 12.36 -8.79 1.28
CA LYS A 98 13.12 -7.56 0.96
C LYS A 98 12.72 -6.96 -0.38
N LEU A 99 12.44 -7.83 -1.35
CA LEU A 99 11.94 -7.39 -2.66
C LEU A 99 10.54 -6.82 -2.52
N GLU A 100 9.70 -7.45 -1.71
CA GLU A 100 8.35 -6.96 -1.40
C GLU A 100 8.35 -5.62 -0.65
N SER A 101 9.28 -5.40 0.28
CA SER A 101 9.41 -4.10 0.95
C SER A 101 9.87 -3.00 0.00
N SER A 102 10.80 -3.30 -0.91
CA SER A 102 11.21 -2.35 -1.96
C SER A 102 10.04 -2.04 -2.90
N ARG A 103 9.27 -3.04 -3.35
CA ARG A 103 8.07 -2.84 -4.16
C ARG A 103 7.06 -1.90 -3.50
N VAL A 104 6.83 -2.04 -2.19
CA VAL A 104 5.94 -1.15 -1.42
C VAL A 104 6.51 0.28 -1.36
N ALA A 105 7.82 0.43 -1.16
CA ALA A 105 8.49 1.72 -1.14
C ALA A 105 8.42 2.43 -2.51
N SER A 106 8.77 1.73 -3.59
CA SER A 106 8.74 2.27 -4.95
C SER A 106 7.32 2.69 -5.34
N ALA A 107 6.31 1.85 -5.08
CA ALA A 107 4.92 2.19 -5.35
C ALA A 107 4.43 3.42 -4.57
N TRP A 108 4.98 3.68 -3.37
CA TRP A 108 4.67 4.90 -2.64
C TRP A 108 5.38 6.13 -3.25
N LEU A 109 6.62 5.99 -3.72
CA LEU A 109 7.40 7.06 -4.36
C LEU A 109 6.88 7.44 -5.75
N GLU A 110 6.31 6.50 -6.51
CA GLU A 110 5.67 6.75 -7.81
C GLU A 110 4.51 7.75 -7.69
N GLY A 111 3.92 7.87 -6.50
CA GLY A 111 2.82 8.79 -6.23
C GLY A 111 1.44 8.12 -6.33
N PRO A 112 0.37 8.89 -6.07
CA PRO A 112 -0.98 8.35 -6.10
C PRO A 112 -1.33 7.88 -7.52
N PRO A 113 -1.92 6.67 -7.68
CA PRO A 113 -2.37 6.22 -8.99
C PRO A 113 -3.46 7.16 -9.51
N ALA A 114 -3.47 7.42 -10.81
CA ALA A 114 -4.61 8.06 -11.47
C ALA A 114 -5.86 7.23 -11.13
N MET A 115 -6.84 7.83 -10.45
CA MET A 115 -8.07 7.14 -10.09
C MET A 115 -8.65 6.52 -11.36
N ALA A 116 -8.64 5.18 -11.44
CA ALA A 116 -9.48 4.49 -12.39
C ALA A 116 -10.91 4.83 -11.97
N THR A 117 -11.60 5.62 -12.79
CA THR A 117 -13.05 5.71 -12.74
C THR A 117 -13.55 4.28 -12.65
N ILE A 118 -14.16 3.93 -11.51
CA ILE A 118 -14.86 2.67 -11.37
C ILE A 118 -16.02 2.80 -12.35
N THR A 119 -15.84 2.34 -13.60
CA THR A 119 -16.98 2.05 -14.45
C THR A 119 -17.66 0.88 -13.75
N PRO A 120 -18.84 1.05 -13.13
CA PRO A 120 -19.57 -0.09 -12.63
C PRO A 120 -19.71 -1.04 -13.82
N ALA A 121 -19.19 -2.26 -13.65
CA ALA A 121 -19.40 -3.32 -14.62
C ALA A 121 -20.91 -3.37 -14.89
N GLU A 122 -21.28 -3.15 -16.15
CA GLU A 122 -22.65 -3.26 -16.62
C GLU A 122 -23.23 -4.57 -16.10
N THR A 123 -24.20 -4.41 -15.21
CA THR A 123 -25.00 -5.50 -14.68
C THR A 123 -25.74 -6.11 -15.86
N ASP A 124 -25.35 -7.31 -16.24
CA ASP A 124 -26.22 -8.36 -16.78
C ASP A 124 -27.29 -7.87 -17.79
N ALA A 125 -26.89 -7.69 -19.06
CA ALA A 125 -27.85 -7.67 -20.18
C ALA A 125 -28.36 -9.10 -20.47
N GLY A 126 -28.86 -9.78 -19.44
CA GLY A 126 -28.94 -11.24 -19.38
C GLY A 126 -30.23 -11.82 -18.82
N LEU A 127 -31.31 -11.05 -18.59
CA LEU A 127 -32.59 -11.62 -18.14
C LEU A 127 -33.77 -11.08 -18.97
N ARG A 128 -33.97 -11.67 -20.15
CA ARG A 128 -35.27 -11.62 -20.83
C ARG A 128 -36.32 -12.30 -19.92
N PRO A 129 -37.44 -11.65 -19.56
CA PRO A 129 -38.53 -12.34 -18.88
C PRO A 129 -39.20 -13.30 -19.87
N LEU A 130 -39.15 -14.61 -19.59
CA LEU A 130 -40.06 -15.58 -20.19
C LEU A 130 -41.45 -15.35 -19.57
N ALA A 131 -42.20 -14.39 -20.11
CA ALA A 131 -43.63 -14.32 -19.88
C ALA A 131 -44.28 -15.48 -20.61
N MET A 132 -44.72 -16.46 -19.83
CA MET A 132 -45.40 -17.66 -20.27
C MET A 132 -46.90 -17.37 -20.46
N ALA A 133 -47.40 -17.70 -21.66
CA ALA A 133 -48.76 -18.15 -22.01
C ALA A 133 -50.01 -17.31 -21.65
N THR A 134 -50.82 -16.97 -22.66
CA THR A 134 -52.21 -17.45 -22.92
C THR A 134 -53.05 -16.40 -23.66
N GLY A 135 -53.74 -16.84 -24.72
CA GLY A 135 -54.66 -16.04 -25.54
C GLY A 135 -54.82 -16.62 -26.93
#